data_AF-A0A933IQ96-F1
#
_entry.id   AF-A0A933IQ96-F1
#
_cell.length_a   1.000
_cell.length_b   1.000
_cell.length_c   1.000
_cell.angle_alpha   90.00
_cell.angle_beta   90.00
_cell.angle_gamma   90.00
#
_symmetry.space_group_name_H-M   'P 1'
#
loop_
_entity.id
_entity.type
_entity.pdbx_description
1 polymer ?
#
loop_
_entity_poly.entity_id
_entity_poly.type
_entity_poly.pdbx_seq_one_letter_code
_entity_poly.pdbx_strand_id
1 'polypeptide(L)'
;MSAVLLYPFKVPYWNLLASCGERIFNLVEPTHPVELALERWVILVKPAEMNLGAGGHAPAISVTLVSSNVLLTLALLLATPRLSVRRRIKVAALGMFILFLSHVANIVFEVKMHYITWYASLLGIRYGAFEAQTIKWICALFQYFRAQLFPFLIWGTLCYKDLFLSLGTQPAKRVGKNQTCPCGSGAKFKHCCGKNVDERQPGPN
;
A
#
# COMPACT_ATOMS: atom_id res chain seq x y z
N MET A 1 12.89 -21.97 -4.61
CA MET A 1 11.79 -22.51 -5.45
C MET A 1 10.56 -21.59 -5.59
N SER A 2 10.41 -20.51 -4.80
CA SER A 2 9.19 -19.65 -4.86
C SER A 2 9.18 -18.55 -5.94
N ALA A 3 10.23 -18.38 -6.74
CA ALA A 3 10.32 -17.28 -7.71
C ALA A 3 9.54 -17.53 -9.02
N VAL A 4 9.34 -18.80 -9.40
CA VAL A 4 8.76 -19.18 -10.71
C VAL A 4 7.23 -18.97 -10.75
N LEU A 5 6.53 -19.22 -9.65
CA LEU A 5 5.06 -19.14 -9.61
C LEU A 5 4.51 -17.70 -9.70
N LEU A 6 5.32 -16.68 -9.39
CA LEU A 6 4.89 -15.27 -9.44
C LEU A 6 5.35 -14.55 -10.72
N TYR A 7 6.10 -15.22 -11.59
CA TYR A 7 6.63 -14.63 -12.82
C TYR A 7 5.54 -14.02 -13.75
N PRO A 8 4.38 -14.67 -14.01
CA PRO A 8 3.40 -14.14 -14.96
C PRO A 8 2.70 -12.86 -14.48
N PHE A 9 2.64 -12.61 -13.17
CA PHE A 9 1.99 -11.41 -12.61
C PHE A 9 2.93 -10.22 -12.47
N LYS A 10 4.24 -10.46 -12.36
CA LYS A 10 5.22 -9.39 -12.12
C LYS A 10 5.45 -8.53 -13.35
N VAL A 11 5.62 -9.17 -14.52
CA VAL A 11 5.96 -8.46 -15.76
C VAL A 11 4.87 -7.46 -16.17
N PRO A 12 3.55 -7.80 -16.17
CA PRO A 12 2.51 -6.84 -16.54
C PRO A 12 2.43 -5.64 -15.60
N TYR A 13 2.52 -5.87 -14.29
CA TYR A 13 2.46 -4.79 -13.30
C TYR A 13 3.64 -3.83 -13.42
N TRP A 14 4.84 -4.35 -13.68
CA TRP A 14 6.04 -3.51 -13.85
C TRP A 14 6.03 -2.74 -15.16
N ASN A 15 5.56 -3.34 -16.25
CA ASN A 15 5.37 -2.62 -17.51
C ASN A 15 4.39 -1.46 -17.33
N LEU A 16 3.28 -1.68 -16.59
CA LEU A 16 2.34 -0.61 -16.28
C LEU A 16 2.99 0.49 -15.43
N LEU A 17 3.73 0.11 -14.38
CA LEU A 17 4.45 1.07 -13.55
C LEU A 17 5.50 1.88 -14.32
N ALA A 18 6.29 1.23 -15.16
CA ALA A 18 7.29 1.88 -16.01
C ALA A 18 6.62 2.84 -17.00
N SER A 19 5.58 2.38 -17.71
CA SER A 19 4.85 3.22 -18.67
C SER A 19 4.18 4.43 -18.00
N CYS A 20 3.55 4.24 -16.83
CA CYS A 20 2.97 5.36 -16.08
C CYS A 20 4.04 6.30 -15.53
N GLY A 21 5.14 5.76 -14.98
CA GLY A 21 6.25 6.55 -14.47
C GLY A 21 6.91 7.39 -15.56
N GLU A 22 7.15 6.81 -16.73
CA GLU A 22 7.68 7.49 -17.92
C GLU A 22 6.77 8.63 -18.35
N ARG A 23 5.47 8.35 -18.54
CA ARG A 23 4.49 9.37 -18.96
C ARG A 23 4.40 10.53 -17.97
N ILE A 24 4.36 10.24 -16.67
CA ILE A 24 4.27 11.29 -15.65
C ILE A 24 5.59 12.07 -15.58
N PHE A 25 6.74 11.40 -15.64
CA PHE A 25 8.04 12.09 -15.66
C PHE A 25 8.15 13.02 -16.86
N ASN A 26 7.84 12.53 -18.07
CA ASN A 26 7.90 13.33 -19.30
C ASN A 26 6.86 14.47 -19.33
N LEU A 27 5.75 14.32 -18.60
CA LEU A 27 4.78 15.41 -18.41
C LEU A 27 5.33 16.50 -17.47
N VAL A 28 6.07 16.13 -16.43
CA VAL A 28 6.64 17.04 -15.44
C VAL A 28 7.95 17.69 -15.93
N GLU A 29 8.75 16.97 -16.71
CA GLU A 29 10.08 17.38 -17.19
C GLU A 29 10.17 17.24 -18.72
N PRO A 30 9.41 18.03 -19.49
CA PRO A 30 9.31 17.86 -20.95
C PRO A 30 10.59 18.23 -21.71
N THR A 31 11.50 18.98 -21.08
CA THR A 31 12.77 19.43 -21.68
C THR A 31 13.79 18.31 -21.80
N HIS A 32 13.71 17.28 -20.97
CA HIS A 32 14.66 16.17 -20.94
C HIS A 32 13.92 14.84 -20.81
N PRO A 33 13.22 14.41 -21.87
CA PRO A 33 12.41 13.22 -21.83
C PRO A 33 13.24 11.96 -21.54
N VAL A 34 12.61 11.02 -20.84
CA VAL A 34 13.17 9.74 -20.46
C VAL A 34 12.43 8.60 -21.17
N GLU A 35 13.17 7.54 -21.45
CA GLU A 35 12.68 6.24 -21.85
C GLU A 35 12.96 5.24 -20.71
N LEU A 36 11.92 4.57 -20.23
CA LEU A 36 12.01 3.55 -19.19
C LEU A 36 11.85 2.16 -19.81
N ALA A 37 12.94 1.40 -19.81
CA ALA A 37 12.94 0.02 -20.32
C ALA A 37 12.98 -0.98 -19.18
N LEU A 38 12.09 -1.97 -19.18
CA LEU A 38 12.12 -3.07 -18.23
C LEU A 38 13.10 -4.14 -18.70
N GLU A 39 14.19 -4.34 -17.97
CA GLU A 39 15.13 -5.44 -18.21
C GLU A 39 15.20 -6.35 -16.99
N ARG A 40 14.66 -7.57 -17.12
CA ARG A 40 14.59 -8.57 -16.04
C ARG A 40 13.86 -8.06 -14.78
N TRP A 41 14.61 -7.57 -13.79
CA TRP A 41 14.15 -7.17 -12.45
C TRP A 41 14.48 -5.71 -12.15
N VAL A 42 14.86 -4.95 -13.17
CA VAL A 42 15.21 -3.54 -13.05
C VAL A 42 14.56 -2.70 -14.15
N ILE A 43 14.25 -1.45 -13.83
CA ILE A 43 13.84 -0.44 -14.81
C ILE A 43 15.10 0.35 -15.16
N LEU A 44 15.54 0.25 -16.40
CA LEU A 44 16.61 1.07 -16.93
C LEU A 44 16.09 2.47 -17.21
N VAL A 45 16.85 3.46 -16.75
CA VAL A 45 16.55 4.87 -16.99
C VAL A 45 17.45 5.35 -18.12
N LYS A 46 16.87 5.80 -19.24
CA LYS A 46 17.64 6.29 -20.39
C LYS A 46 17.11 7.67 -20.83
N PRO A 47 17.96 8.70 -20.92
CA PRO A 47 17.57 9.94 -21.58
C PRO A 47 17.30 9.68 -23.06
N ALA A 48 16.19 10.19 -23.59
CA ALA A 48 15.82 9.96 -24.99
C ALA A 48 16.83 10.58 -25.98
N GLU A 49 17.56 11.61 -25.53
CA GLU A 49 18.59 12.30 -26.31
C GLU A 49 19.92 11.52 -26.37
N MET A 50 20.11 10.51 -25.51
CA MET A 50 21.39 9.84 -25.34
C MET A 50 21.39 8.46 -26.00
N ASN A 51 22.16 8.32 -27.09
CA ASN A 51 22.47 7.02 -27.67
C ASN A 51 23.53 6.32 -26.80
N LEU A 52 23.08 5.58 -25.79
CA LEU A 52 23.94 4.66 -25.05
C LEU A 52 24.38 3.55 -26.01
N GLY A 53 25.63 3.63 -26.49
CA GLY A 53 26.23 2.59 -27.33
C GLY A 53 26.21 1.22 -26.64
N ALA A 54 26.48 0.15 -27.41
CA ALA A 54 26.55 -1.22 -26.91
C ALA A 54 27.68 -1.36 -25.86
N GLY A 55 27.35 -1.12 -24.58
CA GLY A 55 28.30 -1.11 -23.47
C GLY A 55 28.10 0.01 -22.44
N GLY A 56 27.23 0.99 -22.71
CA GLY A 56 26.90 2.04 -21.73
C GLY A 56 26.14 1.50 -20.52
N HIS A 57 26.64 1.75 -19.31
CA HIS A 57 25.93 1.40 -18.07
C HIS A 57 24.84 2.45 -17.77
N ALA A 58 23.58 2.11 -18.09
CA ALA A 58 22.44 2.90 -17.63
C ALA A 58 22.18 2.65 -16.13
N PRO A 59 21.87 3.70 -15.34
CA PRO A 59 21.37 3.50 -14.00
C PRO A 59 20.05 2.72 -14.03
N ALA A 60 19.88 1.88 -13.01
CA ALA A 60 18.81 0.89 -12.97
C ALA A 60 18.08 0.97 -11.62
N ILE A 61 16.75 1.05 -11.69
CA ILE A 61 15.86 1.08 -10.52
C ILE A 61 15.40 -0.35 -10.22
N SER A 62 15.66 -0.84 -9.01
CA SER A 62 15.24 -2.17 -8.58
C SER A 62 13.74 -2.22 -8.25
N VAL A 63 13.01 -3.17 -8.85
CA VAL A 63 11.55 -3.36 -8.63
C VAL A 63 11.22 -4.52 -7.69
N THR A 64 12.19 -5.06 -6.96
CA THR A 64 11.96 -6.24 -6.11
C THR A 64 10.99 -5.95 -4.94
N LEU A 65 11.20 -4.84 -4.24
CA LEU A 65 10.37 -4.41 -3.10
C LEU A 65 8.92 -4.11 -3.47
N VAL A 66 8.69 -3.66 -4.71
CA VAL A 66 7.36 -3.37 -5.25
C VAL A 66 6.46 -4.61 -5.20
N SER A 67 7.01 -5.79 -5.51
CA SER A 67 6.25 -7.05 -5.46
C SER A 67 5.85 -7.43 -4.03
N SER A 68 6.78 -7.28 -3.08
CA SER A 68 6.52 -7.59 -1.67
C SER A 68 5.43 -6.70 -1.10
N ASN A 69 5.43 -5.42 -1.45
CA ASN A 69 4.39 -4.48 -1.00
C ASN A 69 3.01 -4.82 -1.56
N VAL A 70 2.92 -5.24 -2.83
CA VAL A 70 1.65 -5.70 -3.44
C VAL A 70 1.10 -6.92 -2.70
N LEU A 71 1.94 -7.94 -2.50
CA LEU A 71 1.53 -9.17 -1.80
C LEU A 71 1.12 -8.90 -0.37
N LEU A 72 1.91 -8.11 0.37
CA LEU A 72 1.65 -7.79 1.76
C LEU A 72 0.39 -6.94 1.92
N THR A 73 0.20 -5.92 1.07
CA THR A 73 -1.02 -5.08 1.12
C THR A 73 -2.26 -5.91 0.84
N LEU A 74 -2.22 -6.76 -0.19
CA LEU A 74 -3.35 -7.63 -0.52
C LEU A 74 -3.63 -8.62 0.61
N ALA A 75 -2.60 -9.24 1.19
CA ALA A 75 -2.73 -10.17 2.31
C ALA A 75 -3.38 -9.49 3.53
N LEU A 76 -2.91 -8.30 3.92
CA LEU A 76 -3.45 -7.54 5.06
C LEU A 76 -4.91 -7.15 4.83
N LEU A 77 -5.26 -6.64 3.65
CA LEU A 77 -6.61 -6.22 3.32
C LEU A 77 -7.59 -7.41 3.26
N LEU A 78 -7.15 -8.55 2.71
CA LEU A 78 -7.97 -9.76 2.64
C LEU A 78 -8.12 -10.45 4.00
N ALA A 79 -7.08 -10.43 4.82
CA ALA A 79 -7.09 -11.01 6.17
C ALA A 79 -7.83 -10.16 7.20
N THR A 80 -8.25 -8.93 6.85
CA THR A 80 -8.94 -8.04 7.79
C THR A 80 -10.30 -8.67 8.22
N PRO A 81 -10.49 -8.94 9.52
CA PRO A 81 -11.70 -9.59 10.03
C PRO A 81 -12.89 -8.62 9.98
N ARG A 82 -14.11 -9.14 10.08
CA ARG A 82 -15.38 -8.39 10.18
C ARG A 82 -15.81 -7.57 8.95
N LEU A 83 -14.98 -7.48 7.91
CA LEU A 83 -15.39 -6.88 6.64
C LEU A 83 -16.28 -7.85 5.85
N SER A 84 -17.44 -7.35 5.40
CA SER A 84 -18.25 -8.07 4.40
C SER A 84 -17.47 -8.20 3.09
N VAL A 85 -17.75 -9.25 2.30
CA VAL A 85 -17.02 -9.54 1.04
C VAL A 85 -17.03 -8.34 0.08
N ARG A 86 -18.17 -7.67 -0.09
CA ARG A 86 -18.28 -6.47 -0.95
C ARG A 86 -17.40 -5.33 -0.46
N ARG A 87 -17.36 -5.08 0.86
CA ARG A 87 -16.52 -4.02 1.45
C ARG A 87 -15.05 -4.39 1.36
N ARG A 88 -14.70 -5.65 1.59
CA ARG A 88 -13.33 -6.17 1.44
C ARG A 88 -12.81 -5.98 0.02
N ILE A 89 -13.61 -6.28 -1.00
CA ILE A 89 -13.23 -6.04 -2.41
C ILE A 89 -13.00 -4.55 -2.66
N LYS A 90 -13.90 -3.66 -2.20
CA LYS A 90 -13.75 -2.21 -2.38
C LYS A 90 -12.50 -1.66 -1.69
N VAL A 91 -12.26 -2.07 -0.44
CA VAL A 91 -11.08 -1.64 0.34
C VAL A 91 -9.80 -2.20 -0.27
N ALA A 92 -9.80 -3.46 -0.71
CA ALA A 92 -8.69 -4.06 -1.43
C ALA A 92 -8.37 -3.28 -2.71
N ALA A 93 -9.37 -2.99 -3.54
CA ALA A 93 -9.20 -2.21 -4.76
C ALA A 93 -8.64 -0.81 -4.48
N LEU A 94 -9.20 -0.11 -3.48
CA LEU A 94 -8.72 1.21 -3.08
C LEU A 94 -7.29 1.18 -2.55
N GLY A 95 -6.97 0.21 -1.69
CA GLY A 95 -5.62 0.04 -1.14
C GLY A 95 -4.59 -0.29 -2.24
N MET A 96 -4.95 -1.16 -3.18
CA MET A 96 -4.12 -1.47 -4.34
C MET A 96 -3.92 -0.26 -5.25
N PHE A 97 -4.94 0.57 -5.44
CA PHE A 97 -4.86 1.81 -6.21
C PHE A 97 -3.92 2.84 -5.55
N ILE A 98 -4.06 3.07 -4.24
CA ILE A 98 -3.17 3.97 -3.47
C ILE A 98 -1.73 3.46 -3.53
N LEU A 99 -1.52 2.15 -3.38
CA LEU A 99 -0.20 1.55 -3.48
C LEU A 99 0.42 1.74 -4.87
N PHE A 100 -0.38 1.56 -5.93
CA PHE A 100 0.05 1.80 -7.30
C PHE A 100 0.50 3.26 -7.50
N LEU A 101 -0.30 4.23 -7.08
CA LEU A 101 0.06 5.64 -7.17
C LEU A 101 1.36 5.96 -6.41
N SER A 102 1.54 5.38 -5.22
CA SER A 102 2.77 5.51 -4.45
C SER A 102 3.98 4.95 -5.19
N HIS A 103 3.86 3.78 -5.82
CA HIS A 103 4.94 3.20 -6.62
C HIS A 103 5.26 4.02 -7.87
N VAL A 104 4.26 4.57 -8.56
CA VAL A 104 4.49 5.47 -9.70
C VAL A 104 5.23 6.73 -9.25
N ALA A 105 4.79 7.35 -8.15
CA ALA A 105 5.47 8.52 -7.58
C ALA A 105 6.93 8.19 -7.22
N ASN A 106 7.18 7.04 -6.59
CA ASN A 106 8.54 6.59 -6.27
C ASN A 106 9.42 6.47 -7.52
N ILE A 107 8.91 5.88 -8.61
CA ILE A 107 9.66 5.76 -9.87
C ILE A 107 10.00 7.15 -10.41
N VAL A 108 9.05 8.08 -10.44
CA VAL A 108 9.28 9.45 -10.93
C VAL A 108 10.38 10.15 -10.11
N PHE A 109 10.35 10.03 -8.78
CA PHE A 109 11.39 10.62 -7.93
C PHE A 109 12.76 9.93 -8.07
N GLU A 110 12.80 8.59 -8.17
CA GLU A 110 14.06 7.86 -8.40
C GLU A 110 14.67 8.21 -9.76
N VAL A 111 13.86 8.33 -10.82
CA VAL A 111 14.30 8.80 -12.14
C VAL A 111 14.89 10.21 -12.03
N LYS A 112 14.17 11.14 -11.37
CA LYS A 112 14.67 12.52 -11.18
C LYS A 112 15.98 12.56 -10.40
N MET A 113 16.13 11.69 -9.39
CA MET A 113 17.37 11.55 -8.63
C MET A 113 18.52 11.07 -9.51
N HIS A 114 18.29 10.08 -10.39
CA HIS A 114 19.28 9.65 -11.38
C HIS A 114 19.65 10.76 -12.36
N TYR A 115 18.69 11.57 -12.80
CA TYR A 115 19.00 12.76 -13.61
C TYR A 115 19.93 13.73 -12.89
N ILE A 116 19.60 14.09 -11.64
CA ILE A 116 20.41 15.03 -10.85
C ILE A 116 21.82 14.49 -10.58
N THR A 117 21.96 13.18 -10.33
CA THR A 117 23.23 12.60 -9.88
C THR A 117 24.12 12.09 -11.01
N TRP A 118 23.55 11.57 -12.09
CA TRP A 118 24.29 10.96 -13.19
C TRP A 118 24.26 11.80 -14.46
N TYR A 119 23.07 12.25 -14.87
CA TYR A 119 22.91 12.87 -16.19
C TYR A 119 23.14 14.38 -16.20
N ALA A 120 22.96 15.07 -15.07
CA ALA A 120 23.08 16.52 -14.98
C ALA A 120 24.46 17.01 -15.47
N SER A 121 25.53 16.34 -15.03
CA SER A 121 26.90 16.68 -15.45
C SER A 121 27.17 16.33 -16.92
N LEU A 122 26.60 15.22 -17.42
CA LEU A 122 26.80 14.75 -18.80
C LEU A 122 26.06 15.61 -19.83
N LEU A 123 24.86 16.08 -19.48
CA LEU A 123 23.98 16.87 -20.36
C LEU A 123 24.14 18.39 -20.14
N GLY A 124 25.02 18.82 -19.22
CA GLY A 124 25.19 20.23 -18.89
C GLY A 124 23.98 20.87 -18.21
N ILE A 125 23.09 20.07 -17.61
CA ILE A 125 21.88 20.54 -16.92
C ILE A 125 22.27 21.01 -15.53
N ARG A 126 21.79 22.20 -15.13
CA ARG A 126 22.02 22.75 -13.80
C ARG A 126 20.73 22.75 -13.00
N TYR A 127 20.65 21.87 -12.01
CA TYR A 127 19.56 21.88 -11.03
C TYR A 127 19.84 22.89 -9.92
N GLY A 128 18.79 23.58 -9.46
CA GLY A 128 18.89 24.47 -8.31
C GLY A 128 19.21 23.70 -7.03
N ALA A 129 19.97 24.30 -6.11
CA ALA A 129 20.36 23.64 -4.86
C ALA A 129 19.14 23.18 -4.04
N PHE A 130 18.09 24.02 -3.98
CA PHE A 130 16.85 23.71 -3.28
C PHE A 130 16.10 22.54 -3.91
N GLU A 131 16.01 22.51 -5.24
CA GLU A 131 15.35 21.43 -5.97
C GLU A 131 16.09 20.10 -5.75
N ALA A 132 17.41 20.09 -5.96
CA ALA A 132 18.23 18.91 -5.77
C ALA A 132 18.13 18.37 -4.33
N GLN A 133 18.13 19.26 -3.34
CA GLN A 133 18.01 18.87 -1.93
C GLN A 133 16.61 18.32 -1.61
N THR A 134 15.56 18.94 -2.14
CA THR A 134 14.17 18.47 -1.97
C THR A 134 13.99 17.07 -2.55
N ILE A 135 14.48 16.82 -3.78
CA ILE A 135 14.40 15.50 -4.41
C ILE A 135 15.17 14.45 -3.61
N LYS A 136 16.37 14.78 -3.11
CA LYS A 136 17.14 13.88 -2.24
C LYS A 136 16.37 13.51 -0.97
N TRP A 137 15.76 14.50 -0.30
CA TRP A 137 14.95 14.26 0.90
C TRP A 137 13.72 13.40 0.60
N ILE A 138 13.00 13.68 -0.48
CA ILE A 138 11.83 12.90 -0.88
C ILE A 138 12.24 11.45 -1.22
N CYS A 139 13.31 11.25 -1.98
CA CYS A 139 13.82 9.91 -2.27
C CYS A 139 14.24 9.17 -0.99
N ALA A 140 14.92 9.83 -0.06
CA ALA A 140 15.30 9.24 1.22
C ALA A 140 14.07 8.84 2.05
N LEU A 141 13.05 9.70 2.07
CA LEU A 141 11.75 9.40 2.67
C LEU A 141 11.15 8.14 2.02
N PHE A 142 11.01 8.12 0.69
CA PHE A 142 10.49 6.95 0.01
C PHE A 142 11.30 5.71 0.30
N GLN A 143 12.64 5.75 0.32
CA GLN A 143 13.49 4.60 0.66
C GLN A 143 13.21 4.06 2.07
N TYR A 144 13.03 4.94 3.05
CA TYR A 144 12.68 4.53 4.42
C TYR A 144 11.32 3.84 4.48
N PHE A 145 10.30 4.42 3.85
CA PHE A 145 8.94 3.87 3.85
C PHE A 145 8.80 2.64 2.94
N ARG A 146 9.60 2.56 1.85
CA ARG A 146 9.67 1.45 0.89
C ARG A 146 10.08 0.15 1.55
N ALA A 147 10.80 0.20 2.68
CA ALA A 147 11.33 -0.98 3.34
C ALA A 147 10.25 -1.96 3.81
N GLN A 148 9.05 -1.50 4.22
CA GLN A 148 7.88 -2.33 4.56
C GLN A 148 6.67 -1.54 5.09
N LEU A 149 6.82 -0.23 5.38
CA LEU A 149 5.84 0.52 6.16
C LEU A 149 4.56 0.86 5.37
N PHE A 150 4.69 1.09 4.05
CA PHE A 150 3.55 1.48 3.19
C PHE A 150 2.34 0.53 3.27
N PRO A 151 2.49 -0.80 3.12
CA PRO A 151 1.39 -1.74 3.30
C PRO A 151 0.65 -1.58 4.65
N PHE A 152 1.38 -1.37 5.74
CA PHE A 152 0.79 -1.19 7.07
C PHE A 152 0.10 0.16 7.22
N LEU A 153 0.61 1.22 6.61
CA LEU A 153 -0.05 2.53 6.61
C LEU A 153 -1.36 2.46 5.81
N ILE A 154 -1.33 1.89 4.60
CA ILE A 154 -2.53 1.74 3.76
C ILE A 154 -3.57 0.90 4.49
N TRP A 155 -3.19 -0.28 4.99
CA TRP A 155 -4.08 -1.16 5.74
C TRP A 155 -4.59 -0.50 7.02
N GLY A 156 -3.69 0.06 7.82
CA GLY A 156 -4.01 0.70 9.09
C GLY A 156 -4.98 1.86 8.91
N THR A 157 -4.75 2.75 7.94
CA THR A 157 -5.63 3.89 7.67
C THR A 157 -6.99 3.44 7.12
N LEU A 158 -7.04 2.51 6.17
CA LEU A 158 -8.30 2.09 5.55
C LEU A 158 -9.15 1.20 6.47
N CYS A 159 -8.53 0.44 7.37
CA CYS A 159 -9.19 -0.50 8.27
C CYS A 159 -9.20 -0.05 9.74
N TYR A 160 -8.74 1.17 10.07
CA TYR A 160 -8.59 1.65 11.46
C TYR A 160 -9.84 1.45 12.30
N LYS A 161 -11.01 1.81 11.75
CA LYS A 161 -12.30 1.70 12.45
C LYS A 161 -12.69 0.24 12.72
N ASP A 162 -12.41 -0.65 11.78
CA ASP A 162 -12.73 -2.06 11.89
C ASP A 162 -11.78 -2.81 12.83
N LEU A 163 -10.52 -2.34 12.91
CA LEU A 163 -9.49 -2.93 13.76
C LEU A 163 -9.59 -2.45 15.22
N PHE A 164 -9.67 -1.13 15.44
CA PHE A 164 -9.57 -0.53 16.78
C PHE A 164 -10.92 -0.08 17.35
N LEU A 165 -11.77 0.53 16.53
CA LEU A 165 -13.05 1.07 17.02
C LEU A 165 -14.09 -0.02 17.36
N SER A 166 -13.84 -1.27 16.93
CA SER A 166 -14.69 -2.42 17.24
C SER A 166 -14.18 -3.29 18.40
N LEU A 167 -13.17 -2.82 19.15
CA LEU A 167 -12.81 -3.40 20.46
C LEU A 167 -13.75 -2.91 21.58
N GLY A 168 -14.44 -1.80 21.35
CA GLY A 168 -15.49 -1.28 22.22
C GLY A 168 -16.85 -1.88 21.87
N THR A 169 -17.37 -2.69 22.79
CA THR A 169 -18.82 -2.96 22.92
C THR A 169 -19.45 -3.81 21.81
N GLN A 170 -19.26 -5.12 21.89
CA GLN A 170 -20.41 -5.98 21.55
C GLN A 170 -21.49 -5.64 22.57
N PRO A 171 -22.64 -5.04 22.19
CA PRO A 171 -23.75 -4.96 23.13
C PRO A 171 -24.01 -6.39 23.57
N ALA A 172 -23.86 -6.69 24.86
CA ALA A 172 -24.10 -8.00 25.42
C ALA A 172 -25.39 -8.52 24.79
N LYS A 173 -25.29 -9.54 23.93
CA LYS A 173 -26.39 -10.03 23.11
C LYS A 173 -27.54 -10.25 24.07
N ARG A 174 -28.56 -9.37 24.04
CA ARG A 174 -29.66 -9.44 25.02
C ARG A 174 -30.31 -10.80 24.82
N VAL A 175 -30.03 -11.72 25.73
CA VAL A 175 -30.59 -13.06 25.67
C VAL A 175 -32.09 -12.89 25.77
N GLY A 176 -32.82 -13.25 24.71
CA GLY A 176 -34.28 -13.13 24.72
C GLY A 176 -34.85 -13.92 25.90
N LYS A 177 -35.86 -13.39 26.59
CA LYS A 177 -36.45 -13.99 27.81
C LYS A 177 -36.81 -15.49 27.63
N ASN A 178 -37.17 -15.92 26.42
CA ASN A 178 -37.53 -17.30 26.09
C ASN A 178 -36.39 -18.18 25.54
N GLN A 179 -35.19 -17.63 25.31
CA GLN A 179 -34.02 -18.39 24.84
C GLN A 179 -33.42 -19.24 25.96
N THR A 180 -32.73 -20.33 25.61
CA THR A 180 -32.00 -21.15 26.58
C THR A 180 -30.98 -20.30 27.34
N CYS A 181 -30.93 -20.48 28.66
CA CYS A 181 -30.07 -19.69 29.53
C CYS A 181 -28.60 -19.98 29.26
N PRO A 182 -27.73 -18.95 29.10
CA PRO A 182 -26.32 -19.15 28.78
C PRO A 182 -25.50 -19.76 29.93
N CYS A 183 -26.05 -19.91 31.14
CA CYS A 183 -25.38 -20.60 32.25
C CYS A 183 -25.34 -22.13 32.11
N GLY A 184 -25.94 -22.70 31.06
CA GLY A 184 -25.91 -24.14 30.78
C GLY A 184 -26.98 -24.96 31.51
N SER A 185 -27.94 -24.33 32.19
CA SER A 185 -29.00 -25.04 32.93
C SER A 185 -30.05 -25.72 32.07
N GLY A 186 -30.07 -25.46 30.76
CA GLY A 186 -31.12 -25.93 29.84
C GLY A 186 -32.47 -25.22 29.99
N ALA A 187 -32.68 -24.43 31.03
CA ALA A 187 -33.91 -23.67 31.27
C ALA A 187 -33.98 -22.39 30.41
N LYS A 188 -35.19 -21.86 30.19
CA LYS A 188 -35.37 -20.54 29.54
C LYS A 188 -34.79 -19.43 30.42
N PHE A 189 -34.15 -18.42 29.81
CA PHE A 189 -33.47 -17.33 30.51
C PHE A 189 -34.32 -16.66 31.60
N LYS A 190 -35.60 -16.36 31.31
CA LYS A 190 -36.55 -15.76 32.27
C LYS A 190 -36.85 -16.61 33.51
N HIS A 191 -36.60 -17.92 33.45
CA HIS A 191 -36.81 -18.84 34.57
C HIS A 191 -35.51 -19.24 35.27
N CYS A 192 -34.36 -18.71 34.82
CA CYS A 192 -33.05 -18.98 35.37
C CYS A 192 -32.37 -17.65 35.73
N CYS A 193 -31.24 -17.31 35.13
CA CYS A 193 -30.49 -16.09 35.44
C CYS A 193 -31.28 -14.79 35.22
N GLY A 194 -32.32 -14.80 34.37
CA GLY A 194 -33.18 -13.65 34.10
C GLY A 194 -34.30 -13.42 35.12
N LYS A 195 -34.50 -14.32 36.09
CA LYS A 195 -35.57 -14.23 37.10
C LYS A 195 -35.34 -13.10 38.10
N ASN A 196 -34.08 -12.82 38.44
CA ASN A 196 -33.69 -11.87 39.50
C ASN A 196 -33.12 -10.55 38.93
N VAL A 197 -33.20 -10.32 37.62
CA VAL A 197 -32.66 -9.11 36.97
C VAL A 197 -33.64 -7.94 37.07
N ASP A 198 -34.95 -8.23 37.18
CA ASP A 198 -36.00 -7.21 37.32
C ASP A 198 -36.07 -6.64 38.77
N GLU A 199 -35.26 -7.15 39.72
CA GLU A 199 -35.32 -6.81 41.16
C GLU A 199 -34.21 -5.87 41.64
N ARG A 200 -33.32 -5.40 40.74
CA ARG A 200 -32.24 -4.44 41.07
C ARG A 200 -32.42 -3.06 40.42
N GLN A 201 -33.61 -2.49 40.49
CA GLN A 201 -33.74 -1.03 40.47
C GLN A 201 -33.91 -0.56 41.92
N PRO A 202 -32.89 0.06 42.56
CA PRO A 202 -33.17 0.86 43.74
C PRO A 202 -34.13 1.97 43.29
N GLY A 203 -35.31 2.01 43.90
CA GLY A 203 -36.30 3.06 43.65
C GLY A 203 -35.71 4.45 43.93
N PRO A 204 -36.20 5.50 43.24
CA PRO A 204 -35.76 6.85 43.53
C PRO A 204 -36.24 7.24 44.93
N ASN A 205 -35.28 7.54 45.81
CA ASN A 205 -35.49 8.41 46.97
C ASN A 205 -34.86 9.76 46.65
#